data_AF-A0A833E5K7-F1
#
_entry.id   AF-A0A833E5K7-F1
#
_cell.length_a   1.000
_cell.length_b   1.000
_cell.length_c   1.000
_cell.angle_alpha   90.00
_cell.angle_beta   90.00
_cell.angle_gamma   90.00
#
_symmetry.space_group_name_H-M   'P 1'
#
loop_
_entity.id
_entity.type
_entity.pdbx_description
1 polymer ?
#
loop_
_entity_poly.entity_id
_entity_poly.type
_entity_poly.pdbx_seq_one_letter_code
_entity_poly.pdbx_strand_id
1 'polypeptide(L)'
;MDNKWINTYNEVVKFLDTYDKDRKFNFQGHCKRLFENLVGKLKDEFIEYVLGDEVNIAYKWINILSDALRKLQSTLNIKGTTFPKEFKRFIDDPRGHLKRKIFNYLYDLLRNKITVDEFTRRAQAAITTSFRTNLRSLYQYWVFISLLNMLGSKGAKLVYPEHLYLPLDRSGKQKTGTIPPNTILFIEDKGYLSFFLEAPRPIGWEDTDDLKRSWSFYVALRPDIMVYSGLKMNIIDLNNNPPIAKPDIIIECKELDDWFIRVRDMRGQFAKPLTAEEWRSRWIEGLWEGLAEAMGVQRAEVEKRIKEKKSIRLREDRIVKLYKKVYNPKLMFLVSRAKIPVEVKQSLERDGITVIDDVGFNSKKLIDIVKVIEELASFSGLTHYPLHLRLPVNLYTDLLRLVKGLKYTIRRDLPIEDLIVLALKYILENKEEFMKYIEGSTKL
;
A
#
# COMPACT_ATOMS: atom_id res chain seq x y z
N MET A 1 -7.28 -26.93 -26.87
CA MET A 1 -6.44 -27.19 -25.69
C MET A 1 -7.08 -28.33 -24.93
N ASP A 2 -6.40 -29.47 -24.80
CA ASP A 2 -6.88 -30.52 -23.90
C ASP A 2 -6.99 -29.95 -22.49
N ASN A 3 -8.18 -30.06 -21.90
CA ASN A 3 -8.43 -29.62 -20.54
C ASN A 3 -7.79 -30.62 -19.56
N LYS A 4 -6.45 -30.58 -19.44
CA LYS A 4 -5.67 -31.47 -18.56
C LYS A 4 -6.24 -31.52 -17.14
N TRP A 5 -6.67 -30.37 -16.63
CA TRP A 5 -7.30 -30.26 -15.32
C TRP A 5 -8.61 -31.05 -15.22
N ILE A 6 -9.40 -31.18 -16.29
CA ILE A 6 -10.62 -32.02 -16.31
C ILE A 6 -10.25 -33.50 -16.22
N ASN A 7 -9.17 -33.93 -16.90
CA ASN A 7 -8.69 -35.31 -16.79
C ASN A 7 -8.26 -35.62 -15.36
N THR A 8 -7.48 -34.73 -14.74
CA THR A 8 -7.07 -34.89 -13.34
C THR A 8 -8.27 -34.77 -12.38
N TYR A 9 -9.26 -33.94 -12.67
CA TYR A 9 -10.52 -33.90 -11.91
C TYR A 9 -11.24 -35.25 -11.95
N ASN A 10 -11.35 -35.87 -13.12
CA ASN A 10 -11.97 -37.19 -13.28
C ASN A 10 -11.17 -38.28 -12.52
N GLU A 11 -9.83 -38.18 -12.48
CA GLU A 11 -9.00 -39.06 -11.64
C GLU A 11 -9.30 -38.87 -10.14
N VAL A 12 -9.42 -37.62 -9.68
CA VAL A 12 -9.80 -37.33 -8.29
C VAL A 12 -11.19 -37.89 -7.98
N VAL A 13 -12.17 -37.71 -8.87
CA VAL A 13 -13.53 -38.23 -8.69
C VAL A 13 -13.51 -39.76 -8.60
N LYS A 14 -12.81 -40.46 -9.50
CA LYS A 14 -12.65 -41.92 -9.45
C LYS A 14 -12.01 -42.39 -8.15
N PHE A 15 -10.98 -41.68 -7.68
CA PHE A 15 -10.37 -41.96 -6.38
C PHE A 15 -11.39 -41.81 -5.24
N LEU A 16 -12.16 -40.72 -5.23
CA LEU A 16 -13.20 -40.49 -4.22
C LEU A 16 -14.31 -41.55 -4.30
N ASP A 17 -14.75 -41.96 -5.49
CA ASP A 17 -15.77 -43.01 -5.62
C ASP A 17 -15.30 -44.38 -5.13
N THR A 18 -13.99 -44.61 -5.17
CA THR A 18 -13.36 -45.84 -4.69
C THR A 18 -13.16 -45.81 -3.17
N TYR A 19 -12.66 -44.70 -2.63
CA TYR A 19 -12.15 -44.65 -1.25
C TYR A 19 -12.96 -43.75 -0.28
N ASP A 20 -13.89 -42.91 -0.78
CA ASP A 20 -14.70 -41.97 0.03
C ASP A 20 -15.97 -41.51 -0.72
N LYS A 21 -16.97 -42.40 -0.81
CA LYS A 21 -18.24 -42.12 -1.49
C LYS A 21 -19.01 -40.96 -0.85
N ASP A 22 -18.84 -40.77 0.47
CA ASP A 22 -19.51 -39.71 1.24
C ASP A 22 -18.81 -38.34 1.14
N ARG A 23 -17.65 -38.25 0.48
CA ARG A 23 -16.88 -37.00 0.29
C ARG A 23 -16.49 -36.30 1.60
N LYS A 24 -16.12 -37.08 2.62
CA LYS A 24 -15.68 -36.60 3.94
C LYS A 24 -14.21 -36.19 3.98
N PHE A 25 -13.39 -36.72 3.07
CA PHE A 25 -11.94 -36.51 2.92
C PHE A 25 -11.09 -36.93 4.14
N ASN A 26 -11.56 -37.90 4.92
CA ASN A 26 -10.90 -38.40 6.13
C ASN A 26 -9.86 -39.50 5.83
N PHE A 27 -8.93 -39.22 4.91
CA PHE A 27 -7.91 -40.19 4.50
C PHE A 27 -6.72 -40.23 5.48
N GLN A 28 -6.07 -41.39 5.58
CA GLN A 28 -4.82 -41.59 6.33
C GLN A 28 -3.75 -42.27 5.47
N GLY A 29 -2.49 -42.20 5.92
CA GLY A 29 -1.37 -42.95 5.33
C GLY A 29 -1.13 -42.69 3.84
N HIS A 30 -1.13 -43.76 3.04
CA HIS A 30 -0.91 -43.68 1.60
C HIS A 30 -2.05 -42.96 0.85
N CYS A 31 -3.31 -43.27 1.18
CA CYS A 31 -4.47 -42.66 0.55
C CYS A 31 -4.51 -41.13 0.75
N LYS A 32 -4.11 -40.64 1.93
CA LYS A 32 -3.99 -39.20 2.19
C LYS A 32 -3.00 -38.53 1.24
N ARG A 33 -1.81 -39.11 1.10
CA ARG A 33 -0.76 -38.57 0.22
C ARG A 33 -1.19 -38.58 -1.25
N LEU A 34 -1.82 -39.66 -1.71
CA LEU A 34 -2.36 -39.74 -3.07
C LEU A 34 -3.40 -38.66 -3.32
N PHE A 35 -4.37 -38.50 -2.41
CA PHE A 35 -5.40 -37.48 -2.54
C PHE A 35 -4.82 -36.06 -2.55
N GLU A 36 -3.91 -35.75 -1.63
CA GLU A 36 -3.25 -34.44 -1.55
C GLU A 36 -2.45 -34.14 -2.83
N ASN A 37 -1.76 -35.14 -3.39
CA ASN A 37 -1.02 -34.99 -4.65
C ASN A 37 -1.95 -34.75 -5.84
N LEU A 38 -3.03 -35.53 -5.97
CA LEU A 38 -4.01 -35.37 -7.05
C LEU A 38 -4.70 -34.01 -6.97
N VAL A 39 -5.13 -33.60 -5.78
CA VAL A 39 -5.74 -32.28 -5.53
C VAL A 39 -4.74 -31.15 -5.78
N GLY A 40 -3.47 -31.33 -5.39
CA GLY A 40 -2.40 -30.38 -5.66
C GLY A 40 -2.18 -30.17 -7.16
N LYS A 41 -2.05 -31.28 -7.90
CA LYS A 41 -1.91 -31.30 -9.36
C LYS A 41 -3.11 -30.64 -10.05
N LEU A 42 -4.33 -30.99 -9.62
CA LEU A 42 -5.56 -30.39 -10.14
C LEU A 42 -5.57 -28.87 -10.00
N LYS A 43 -5.15 -28.34 -8.84
CA LYS A 43 -5.05 -26.88 -8.63
C LYS A 43 -4.01 -26.25 -9.54
N ASP A 44 -2.85 -26.89 -9.71
CA ASP A 44 -1.79 -26.39 -10.60
C ASP A 44 -2.24 -26.32 -12.06
N GLU A 45 -2.87 -27.38 -12.55
CA GLU A 45 -3.39 -27.45 -13.92
C GLU A 45 -4.54 -26.48 -14.14
N PHE A 46 -5.40 -26.24 -13.14
CA PHE A 46 -6.46 -25.25 -13.25
C PHE A 46 -5.91 -23.81 -13.26
N ILE A 47 -4.87 -23.51 -12.47
CA ILE A 47 -4.19 -22.20 -12.54
C ILE A 47 -3.54 -22.01 -13.91
N GLU A 48 -2.89 -23.04 -14.44
CA GLU A 48 -2.31 -23.04 -15.78
C GLU A 48 -3.37 -22.83 -16.87
N TYR A 49 -4.54 -23.46 -16.72
CA TYR A 49 -5.68 -23.26 -17.62
C TYR A 49 -6.18 -21.80 -17.61
N VAL A 50 -6.20 -21.16 -16.44
CA VAL A 50 -6.72 -19.79 -16.30
C VAL A 50 -5.73 -18.72 -16.73
N LEU A 51 -4.45 -18.86 -16.35
CA LEU A 51 -3.43 -17.83 -16.52
C LEU A 51 -2.35 -18.20 -17.54
N GLY A 52 -2.19 -19.48 -17.86
CA GLY A 52 -1.06 -19.98 -18.64
C GLY A 52 0.27 -19.45 -18.09
N ASP A 53 1.09 -18.96 -19.01
CA ASP A 53 2.39 -18.37 -18.72
C ASP A 53 2.34 -17.01 -18.00
N GLU A 54 1.17 -16.39 -17.81
CA GLU A 54 1.07 -15.10 -17.12
C GLU A 54 1.62 -15.19 -15.68
N VAL A 55 1.54 -16.34 -15.02
CA VAL A 55 2.11 -16.51 -13.67
C VAL A 55 3.62 -16.22 -13.67
N ASN A 56 4.33 -16.52 -14.75
CA ASN A 56 5.76 -16.23 -14.89
C ASN A 56 6.05 -14.73 -14.91
N ILE A 57 5.09 -13.89 -15.35
CA ILE A 57 5.18 -12.43 -15.28
C ILE A 57 5.25 -11.98 -13.81
N ALA A 58 4.45 -12.59 -12.93
CA ALA A 58 4.49 -12.24 -11.50
C ALA A 58 5.86 -12.52 -10.89
N TYR A 59 6.47 -13.69 -11.15
CA TYR A 59 7.81 -14.01 -10.66
C TYR A 59 8.85 -13.00 -11.16
N LYS A 60 8.80 -12.62 -12.45
CA LYS A 60 9.69 -11.59 -13.01
C LYS A 60 9.52 -10.25 -12.29
N TRP A 61 8.29 -9.81 -12.08
CA TRP A 61 7.98 -8.54 -11.43
C TRP A 61 8.41 -8.55 -9.95
N ILE A 62 8.23 -9.68 -9.26
CA ILE A 62 8.66 -9.85 -7.86
C ILE A 62 10.17 -9.71 -7.73
N ASN A 63 10.94 -10.28 -8.66
CA ASN A 63 12.40 -10.11 -8.68
C ASN A 63 12.78 -8.64 -8.84
N ILE A 64 12.14 -7.92 -9.75
CA ILE A 64 12.38 -6.49 -9.96
C ILE A 64 12.06 -5.67 -8.70
N LEU A 65 10.92 -5.94 -8.06
CA LEU A 65 10.57 -5.27 -6.80
C LEU A 65 11.58 -5.59 -5.70
N SER A 66 12.01 -6.85 -5.60
CA SER A 66 13.01 -7.29 -4.61
C SER A 66 14.36 -6.59 -4.81
N ASP A 67 14.78 -6.39 -6.05
CA ASP A 67 16.00 -5.64 -6.38
C ASP A 67 15.87 -4.17 -5.97
N ALA A 68 14.71 -3.55 -6.25
CA ALA A 68 14.44 -2.17 -5.85
C ALA A 68 14.44 -2.01 -4.31
N LEU A 69 13.92 -3.01 -3.57
CA LEU A 69 13.92 -3.04 -2.11
C LEU A 69 15.32 -3.21 -1.53
N ARG A 70 16.15 -4.11 -2.11
CA ARG A 70 17.56 -4.27 -1.74
C ARG A 70 18.35 -2.99 -1.95
N LYS A 71 18.12 -2.30 -3.06
CA LYS A 71 18.72 -0.98 -3.31
C LYS A 71 18.26 0.04 -2.27
N LEU A 72 16.99 -0.01 -1.85
CA LEU A 72 16.46 0.95 -0.88
C LEU A 72 17.13 0.81 0.49
N GLN A 73 17.48 -0.42 0.89
CA GLN A 73 18.24 -0.68 2.11
C GLN A 73 19.59 0.06 2.11
N SER A 74 20.28 0.15 0.97
CA SER A 74 21.54 0.90 0.90
C SER A 74 21.35 2.40 0.74
N THR A 75 20.34 2.87 0.01
CA THR A 75 20.15 4.32 -0.24
C THR A 75 19.51 5.07 0.91
N LEU A 76 18.62 4.43 1.68
CA LEU A 76 17.89 5.07 2.80
C LEU A 76 18.17 4.42 4.16
N ASN A 77 19.08 3.45 4.22
CA ASN A 77 19.43 2.72 5.45
C ASN A 77 18.20 2.11 6.17
N ILE A 78 17.24 1.60 5.40
CA ILE A 78 16.07 0.91 5.96
C ILE A 78 16.44 -0.50 6.40
N LYS A 79 15.86 -0.97 7.51
CA LYS A 79 16.05 -2.33 8.03
C LYS A 79 15.20 -3.37 7.29
N GLY A 80 14.07 -2.95 6.72
CA GLY A 80 13.17 -3.83 5.99
C GLY A 80 11.87 -3.14 5.62
N THR A 81 10.92 -3.91 5.10
CA THR A 81 9.59 -3.42 4.69
C THR A 81 8.49 -4.32 5.23
N THR A 82 7.33 -3.74 5.53
CA THR A 82 6.12 -4.51 5.85
C THR A 82 5.12 -4.44 4.70
N PHE A 83 4.40 -5.54 4.48
CA PHE A 83 3.44 -5.70 3.39
C PHE A 83 2.09 -6.15 3.93
N PRO A 84 0.98 -5.84 3.21
CA PRO A 84 -0.29 -6.48 3.49
C PRO A 84 -0.14 -8.00 3.45
N LYS A 85 -0.76 -8.72 4.40
CA LYS A 85 -0.63 -10.18 4.54
C LYS A 85 -0.87 -10.95 3.23
N GLU A 86 -1.87 -10.54 2.46
CA GLU A 86 -2.20 -11.17 1.18
C GLU A 86 -1.14 -10.90 0.11
N PHE A 87 -0.62 -9.66 0.05
CA PHE A 87 0.47 -9.32 -0.87
C PHE A 87 1.77 -10.03 -0.48
N LYS A 88 2.09 -10.08 0.82
CA LYS A 88 3.28 -10.81 1.32
C LYS A 88 3.25 -12.28 0.88
N ARG A 89 2.12 -12.95 1.07
CA ARG A 89 1.93 -14.34 0.63
C ARG A 89 2.10 -14.50 -0.88
N PHE A 90 1.58 -13.55 -1.66
CA PHE A 90 1.71 -13.57 -3.11
C PHE A 90 3.16 -13.40 -3.55
N ILE A 91 3.94 -12.50 -2.95
CA ILE A 91 5.35 -12.32 -3.33
C ILE A 91 6.25 -13.48 -2.88
N ASP A 92 5.87 -14.18 -1.80
CA ASP A 92 6.60 -15.35 -1.31
C ASP A 92 6.40 -16.57 -2.22
N ASP A 93 5.15 -16.83 -2.62
CA ASP A 93 4.80 -17.88 -3.58
C ASP A 93 3.50 -17.52 -4.34
N PRO A 94 3.61 -16.92 -5.54
CA PRO A 94 2.45 -16.56 -6.37
C PRO A 94 1.52 -17.75 -6.64
N ARG A 95 2.09 -18.90 -7.00
CA ARG A 95 1.31 -20.09 -7.37
C ARG A 95 0.62 -20.66 -6.15
N GLY A 96 1.33 -20.82 -5.03
CA GLY A 96 0.76 -21.26 -3.75
C GLY A 96 -0.33 -20.32 -3.23
N HIS A 97 -0.15 -19.00 -3.39
CA HIS A 97 -1.18 -18.02 -3.04
C HIS A 97 -2.46 -18.22 -3.86
N LEU A 98 -2.35 -18.39 -5.18
CA LEU A 98 -3.50 -18.63 -6.06
C LEU A 98 -4.20 -19.98 -5.77
N LYS A 99 -3.44 -21.04 -5.45
CA LYS A 99 -4.01 -22.34 -5.02
C LYS A 99 -4.97 -22.19 -3.83
N ARG A 100 -4.66 -21.26 -2.92
CA ARG A 100 -5.49 -20.99 -1.74
C ARG A 100 -6.77 -20.25 -2.09
N LYS A 101 -6.76 -19.42 -3.12
CA LYS A 101 -7.96 -18.68 -3.58
C LYS A 101 -9.04 -19.60 -4.12
N ILE A 102 -8.67 -20.74 -4.68
CA ILE A 102 -9.61 -21.72 -5.22
C ILE A 102 -9.91 -22.88 -4.27
N PHE A 103 -9.32 -22.87 -3.06
CA PHE A 103 -9.42 -23.99 -2.12
C PHE A 103 -10.88 -24.35 -1.84
N ASN A 104 -11.69 -23.40 -1.37
CA ASN A 104 -13.10 -23.68 -1.02
C ASN A 104 -13.90 -24.12 -2.24
N TYR A 105 -13.80 -23.41 -3.37
CA TYR A 105 -14.52 -23.76 -4.60
C TYR A 105 -14.18 -25.18 -5.08
N LEU A 106 -12.92 -25.59 -4.98
CA LEU A 106 -12.53 -26.94 -5.40
C LEU A 106 -13.14 -27.99 -4.48
N TYR A 107 -13.10 -27.78 -3.17
CA TYR A 107 -13.69 -28.73 -2.23
C TYR A 107 -15.22 -28.79 -2.32
N ASP A 108 -15.87 -27.71 -2.73
CA ASP A 108 -17.30 -27.75 -3.06
C ASP A 108 -17.57 -28.55 -4.33
N LEU A 109 -16.72 -28.42 -5.35
CA LEU A 109 -16.80 -29.25 -6.56
C LEU A 109 -16.61 -30.74 -6.24
N LEU A 110 -15.60 -31.08 -5.43
CA LEU A 110 -15.31 -32.47 -5.05
C LEU A 110 -16.42 -33.10 -4.18
N ARG A 111 -17.21 -32.27 -3.48
CA ARG A 111 -18.40 -32.71 -2.72
C ARG A 111 -19.68 -32.72 -3.56
N ASN A 112 -19.59 -32.48 -4.87
CA ASN A 112 -20.74 -32.34 -5.76
C ASN A 112 -21.73 -31.24 -5.33
N LYS A 113 -21.27 -30.22 -4.59
CA LYS A 113 -22.10 -29.07 -4.21
C LYS A 113 -22.28 -28.04 -5.33
N ILE A 114 -21.32 -28.01 -6.25
CA ILE A 114 -21.33 -27.16 -7.44
C ILE A 114 -20.92 -27.98 -8.65
N THR A 115 -21.35 -27.54 -9.84
CA THR A 115 -20.99 -28.18 -11.10
C THR A 115 -19.59 -27.75 -11.57
N VAL A 116 -19.03 -28.48 -12.54
CA VAL A 116 -17.75 -28.13 -13.19
C VAL A 116 -17.81 -26.73 -13.81
N ASP A 117 -18.93 -26.36 -14.44
CA ASP A 117 -19.13 -25.04 -15.04
C ASP A 117 -19.18 -23.93 -13.98
N GLU A 118 -19.90 -24.18 -12.88
CA GLU A 118 -20.00 -23.22 -11.76
C GLU A 118 -18.64 -23.02 -11.09
N PHE A 119 -17.89 -24.11 -10.86
CA PHE A 119 -16.53 -24.08 -10.37
C PHE A 119 -15.64 -23.26 -11.31
N THR A 120 -15.64 -23.59 -12.61
CA THR A 120 -14.79 -22.93 -13.61
C THR A 120 -15.00 -21.42 -13.57
N ARG A 121 -16.27 -20.97 -13.62
CA ARG A 121 -16.62 -19.55 -13.57
C ARG A 121 -16.14 -18.86 -12.28
N ARG A 122 -16.45 -19.43 -11.11
CA ARG A 122 -16.12 -18.81 -9.81
C ARG A 122 -14.62 -18.82 -9.51
N ALA A 123 -13.97 -19.96 -9.73
CA ALA A 123 -12.55 -20.14 -9.48
C ALA A 123 -11.69 -19.31 -10.45
N GLN A 124 -12.06 -19.23 -11.74
CA GLN A 124 -11.41 -18.37 -12.72
C GLN A 124 -11.50 -16.90 -12.33
N ALA A 125 -12.68 -16.42 -11.91
CA ALA A 125 -12.86 -15.05 -11.45
C ALA A 125 -12.01 -14.75 -10.20
N ALA A 126 -11.95 -15.68 -9.24
CA ALA A 126 -11.14 -15.54 -8.03
C ALA A 126 -9.63 -15.48 -8.32
N ILE A 127 -9.12 -16.36 -9.19
CA ILE A 127 -7.73 -16.34 -9.66
C ILE A 127 -7.41 -15.02 -10.36
N THR A 128 -8.20 -14.68 -11.38
CA THR A 128 -7.97 -13.49 -12.22
C THR A 128 -7.97 -12.21 -11.38
N THR A 129 -8.94 -12.07 -10.47
CA THR A 129 -9.04 -10.90 -9.59
C THR A 129 -7.87 -10.83 -8.62
N SER A 130 -7.53 -11.95 -7.96
CA SER A 130 -6.40 -11.99 -7.02
C SER A 130 -5.08 -11.70 -7.73
N PHE A 131 -4.83 -12.31 -8.89
CA PHE A 131 -3.61 -12.13 -9.66
C PHE A 131 -3.44 -10.66 -10.09
N ARG A 132 -4.45 -10.08 -10.76
CA ARG A 132 -4.43 -8.69 -11.23
C ARG A 132 -4.27 -7.69 -10.09
N THR A 133 -4.99 -7.88 -8.98
CA THR A 133 -4.88 -6.99 -7.81
C THR A 133 -3.46 -6.99 -7.23
N ASN A 134 -2.82 -8.15 -7.14
CA ASN A 134 -1.45 -8.21 -6.63
C ASN A 134 -0.44 -7.62 -7.62
N LEU A 135 -0.60 -7.83 -8.94
CA LEU A 135 0.26 -7.16 -9.94
C LEU A 135 0.13 -5.62 -9.89
N ARG A 136 -1.08 -5.10 -9.66
CA ARG A 136 -1.31 -3.67 -9.43
C ARG A 136 -0.50 -3.16 -8.25
N SER A 137 -0.68 -3.79 -7.08
CA SER A 137 0.05 -3.40 -5.87
C SER A 137 1.56 -3.50 -6.05
N LEU A 138 2.03 -4.54 -6.74
CA LEU A 138 3.45 -4.71 -7.05
C LEU A 138 3.99 -3.52 -7.85
N TYR A 139 3.32 -3.16 -8.94
CA TYR A 139 3.76 -2.06 -9.80
C TYR A 139 3.76 -0.72 -9.04
N GLN A 140 2.70 -0.44 -8.30
CA GLN A 140 2.59 0.75 -7.45
C GLN A 140 3.72 0.81 -6.41
N TYR A 141 4.00 -0.29 -5.71
CA TYR A 141 5.11 -0.35 -4.77
C TYR A 141 6.46 -0.16 -5.48
N TRP A 142 6.65 -0.75 -6.66
CA TRP A 142 7.87 -0.53 -7.42
C TRP A 142 8.08 0.94 -7.80
N VAL A 143 7.03 1.64 -8.26
CA VAL A 143 7.10 3.09 -8.55
C VAL A 143 7.49 3.85 -7.29
N PHE A 144 6.79 3.62 -6.18
CA PHE A 144 7.07 4.28 -4.91
C PHE A 144 8.51 4.05 -4.43
N ILE A 145 8.95 2.79 -4.39
CA ILE A 145 10.31 2.40 -3.98
C ILE A 145 11.37 2.99 -4.93
N SER A 146 11.08 3.09 -6.23
CA SER A 146 11.99 3.71 -7.19
C SER A 146 12.16 5.21 -6.94
N LEU A 147 11.07 5.93 -6.65
CA LEU A 147 11.13 7.34 -6.28
C LEU A 147 11.98 7.55 -5.01
N LEU A 148 11.74 6.73 -3.98
CA LEU A 148 12.49 6.80 -2.73
C LEU A 148 13.98 6.48 -2.94
N ASN A 149 14.32 5.47 -3.74
CA ASN A 149 15.70 5.14 -4.09
C ASN A 149 16.44 6.31 -4.74
N MET A 150 15.76 7.02 -5.66
CA MET A 150 16.34 8.14 -6.37
C MET A 150 16.54 9.36 -5.47
N LEU A 151 15.58 9.63 -4.57
CA LEU A 151 15.71 10.67 -3.54
C LEU A 151 16.84 10.33 -2.55
N GLY A 152 16.90 9.08 -2.08
CA GLY A 152 17.99 8.61 -1.20
C GLY A 152 19.36 8.69 -1.85
N SER A 153 19.45 8.36 -3.15
CA SER A 153 20.70 8.53 -3.93
C SER A 153 21.14 9.99 -4.07
N LYS A 154 20.23 10.94 -3.83
CA LYS A 154 20.48 12.39 -3.81
C LYS A 154 20.72 12.93 -2.38
N GLY A 155 20.87 12.05 -1.39
CA GLY A 155 21.16 12.43 0.00
C GLY A 155 19.94 12.59 0.90
N ALA A 156 18.73 12.26 0.42
CA ALA A 156 17.56 12.25 1.29
C ALA A 156 17.70 11.21 2.41
N LYS A 157 17.28 11.56 3.62
CA LYS A 157 17.37 10.72 4.83
C LYS A 157 15.97 10.32 5.27
N LEU A 158 15.79 9.07 5.67
CA LEU A 158 14.52 8.60 6.26
C LEU A 158 14.36 9.19 7.67
N VAL A 159 13.25 9.90 7.90
CA VAL A 159 12.89 10.45 9.22
C VAL A 159 11.76 9.64 9.85
N TYR A 160 10.79 9.24 9.05
CA TYR A 160 9.68 8.40 9.48
C TYR A 160 9.50 7.22 8.53
N PRO A 161 9.29 5.99 9.03
CA PRO A 161 9.21 5.65 10.46
C PRO A 161 10.58 5.56 11.13
N GLU A 162 10.61 5.90 12.42
CA GLU A 162 11.82 6.01 13.25
C GLU A 162 12.49 4.65 13.44
N HIS A 163 11.71 3.56 13.42
CA HIS A 163 12.19 2.19 13.54
C HIS A 163 12.80 1.64 12.23
N LEU A 164 12.84 2.44 11.15
CA LEU A 164 13.47 2.14 9.86
C LEU A 164 12.89 0.91 9.13
N TYR A 165 11.67 0.47 9.48
CA TYR A 165 10.93 -0.50 8.66
C TYR A 165 9.88 0.23 7.85
N LEU A 166 10.01 0.25 6.52
CA LEU A 166 9.10 0.98 5.66
C LEU A 166 7.74 0.26 5.52
N PRO A 167 6.62 0.86 5.98
CA PRO A 167 5.31 0.25 5.83
C PRO A 167 4.77 0.50 4.42
N LEU A 168 4.56 -0.59 3.68
CA LEU A 168 3.79 -0.58 2.43
C LEU A 168 2.33 -1.02 2.66
N ASP A 169 2.02 -1.45 3.88
CA ASP A 169 0.68 -1.86 4.27
C ASP A 169 -0.20 -0.71 4.80
N ARG A 170 -1.48 -1.04 4.95
CA ARG A 170 -2.54 -0.11 5.37
C ARG A 170 -2.88 -0.23 6.86
N SER A 171 -2.39 -1.26 7.54
CA SER A 171 -2.95 -1.80 8.78
C SER A 171 -2.33 -1.20 10.04
N GLY A 172 -3.12 -1.17 11.13
CA GLY A 172 -2.63 -0.84 12.48
C GLY A 172 -2.60 0.64 12.82
N LYS A 173 -2.45 1.54 11.83
CA LYS A 173 -2.32 3.00 12.09
C LYS A 173 -3.63 3.79 12.14
N GLN A 174 -4.77 3.15 11.86
CA GLN A 174 -6.09 3.80 11.72
C GLN A 174 -6.90 3.80 13.03
N LYS A 175 -6.53 2.96 14.00
CA LYS A 175 -7.22 2.86 15.30
C LYS A 175 -7.12 4.13 16.14
N THR A 176 -6.12 4.97 15.86
CA THR A 176 -5.83 6.21 16.59
C THR A 176 -6.57 7.44 16.04
N GLY A 177 -7.52 7.26 15.12
CA GLY A 177 -8.25 8.37 14.52
C GLY A 177 -7.39 9.29 13.63
N THR A 178 -6.22 8.83 13.17
CA THR A 178 -5.28 9.58 12.32
C THR A 178 -4.99 8.83 11.03
N ILE A 179 -4.53 9.57 10.01
CA ILE A 179 -3.94 8.99 8.81
C ILE A 179 -2.49 9.48 8.74
N PRO A 180 -1.53 8.71 9.31
CA PRO A 180 -0.12 9.07 9.26
C PRO A 180 0.54 8.67 7.94
N PRO A 181 1.70 9.25 7.61
CA PRO A 181 2.42 8.93 6.40
C PRO A 181 2.88 7.48 6.38
N ASN A 182 3.15 6.98 5.18
CA ASN A 182 3.96 5.78 5.00
C ASN A 182 5.44 6.11 5.23
N THR A 183 5.87 7.30 4.81
CA THR A 183 7.28 7.72 4.87
C THR A 183 7.40 9.22 4.98
N ILE A 184 8.35 9.71 5.78
CA ILE A 184 8.83 11.09 5.69
C ILE A 184 10.32 11.05 5.37
N LEU A 185 10.72 11.80 4.34
CA LEU A 185 12.11 12.03 4.00
C LEU A 185 12.51 13.45 4.39
N PHE A 186 13.76 13.61 4.79
CA PHE A 186 14.42 14.90 4.95
C PHE A 186 15.50 15.06 3.89
N ILE A 187 15.54 16.23 3.25
CA ILE A 187 16.56 16.61 2.28
C ILE A 187 17.27 17.83 2.85
N GLU A 188 18.59 17.71 3.00
CA GLU A 188 19.45 18.78 3.48
C GLU A 188 19.24 20.06 2.67
N ASP A 189 19.17 21.20 3.36
CA ASP A 189 18.88 22.53 2.82
C ASP A 189 17.53 22.75 2.13
N LYS A 190 16.69 21.71 1.97
CA LYS A 190 15.35 21.84 1.35
C LYS A 190 14.19 21.58 2.31
N GLY A 191 14.37 20.64 3.25
CA GLY A 191 13.35 20.31 4.25
C GLY A 191 12.71 18.93 4.03
N TYR A 192 11.41 18.83 4.29
CA TYR A 192 10.73 17.54 4.45
C TYR A 192 9.76 17.25 3.32
N LEU A 193 9.55 15.95 3.09
CA LEU A 193 8.56 15.39 2.18
C LEU A 193 7.84 14.24 2.85
N SER A 194 6.51 14.29 2.86
CA SER A 194 5.66 13.27 3.49
C SER A 194 4.87 12.50 2.44
N PHE A 195 5.03 11.18 2.41
CA PHE A 195 4.44 10.28 1.43
C PHE A 195 3.34 9.41 2.04
N PHE A 196 2.22 9.28 1.32
CA PHE A 196 1.06 8.49 1.71
C PHE A 196 0.67 7.59 0.56
N LEU A 197 0.47 6.29 0.84
CA LEU A 197 0.01 5.31 -0.15
C LEU A 197 -1.48 5.08 0.01
N GLU A 198 -2.24 5.04 -1.08
CA GLU A 198 -3.65 4.62 -1.08
C GLU A 198 -4.50 5.30 0.03
N ALA A 199 -4.29 6.60 0.20
CA ALA A 199 -5.01 7.45 1.14
C ALA A 199 -6.07 8.28 0.40
N PRO A 200 -7.16 8.73 1.08
CA PRO A 200 -7.56 8.50 2.46
C PRO A 200 -7.97 7.05 2.76
N ARG A 201 -7.68 6.60 3.98
CA ARG A 201 -8.07 5.28 4.48
C ARG A 201 -9.13 5.43 5.58
N PRO A 202 -10.03 4.46 5.76
CA PRO A 202 -10.96 4.48 6.89
C PRO A 202 -10.24 4.63 8.23
N ILE A 203 -10.85 5.35 9.16
CA ILE A 203 -10.36 5.54 10.54
C ILE A 203 -11.27 4.79 11.51
N GLY A 204 -10.72 4.39 12.67
CA GLY A 204 -11.52 3.82 13.75
C GLY A 204 -12.57 4.80 14.27
N TRP A 205 -13.67 4.27 14.77
CA TRP A 205 -14.80 5.02 15.34
C TRP A 205 -15.36 4.22 16.51
N GLU A 206 -15.82 4.90 17.56
CA GLU A 206 -16.37 4.26 18.76
C GLU A 206 -17.89 4.40 18.86
N ASP A 207 -18.45 5.46 18.27
CA ASP A 207 -19.89 5.76 18.30
C ASP A 207 -20.47 6.19 16.93
N THR A 208 -21.77 6.53 16.92
CA THR A 208 -22.51 6.94 15.73
C THR A 208 -22.01 8.24 15.11
N ASP A 209 -21.54 9.20 15.90
CA ASP A 209 -21.10 10.49 15.40
C ASP A 209 -19.66 10.40 14.86
N ASP A 210 -18.82 9.57 15.48
CA ASP A 210 -17.53 9.14 14.93
C ASP A 210 -17.70 8.36 13.62
N LEU A 211 -18.72 7.50 13.52
CA LEU A 211 -19.01 6.80 12.27
C LEU A 211 -19.42 7.76 11.17
N LYS A 212 -20.30 8.74 11.45
CA LYS A 212 -20.69 9.75 10.44
C LYS A 212 -19.47 10.54 9.94
N ARG A 213 -18.54 10.88 10.83
CA ARG A 213 -17.28 11.56 10.49
C ARG A 213 -16.36 10.65 9.67
N SER A 214 -16.14 9.43 10.13
CA SER A 214 -15.26 8.46 9.47
C SER A 214 -15.83 7.94 8.14
N TRP A 215 -17.15 7.96 7.93
CA TRP A 215 -17.84 7.49 6.72
C TRP A 215 -17.31 8.14 5.45
N SER A 216 -17.02 9.44 5.52
CA SER A 216 -16.45 10.21 4.42
C SER A 216 -15.12 9.60 3.89
N PHE A 217 -14.32 8.96 4.75
CA PHE A 217 -13.10 8.25 4.38
C PHE A 217 -13.35 6.86 3.76
N TYR A 218 -14.50 6.23 4.05
CA TYR A 218 -14.90 4.95 3.45
C TYR A 218 -15.28 5.13 1.98
N VAL A 219 -15.94 6.24 1.65
CA VAL A 219 -16.44 6.54 0.30
C VAL A 219 -15.50 7.41 -0.53
N ALA A 220 -14.50 8.03 0.10
CA ALA A 220 -13.51 8.84 -0.60
C ALA A 220 -12.69 8.03 -1.61
N LEU A 221 -12.39 8.70 -2.71
CA LEU A 221 -11.53 8.20 -3.77
C LEU A 221 -10.11 7.99 -3.25
N ARG A 222 -9.39 6.95 -3.66
CA ARG A 222 -8.06 6.65 -3.11
C ARG A 222 -6.98 6.71 -4.18
N PRO A 223 -6.29 7.86 -4.30
CA PRO A 223 -5.11 7.95 -5.11
C PRO A 223 -4.01 6.99 -4.67
N ASP A 224 -3.21 6.50 -5.61
CA ASP A 224 -2.18 5.48 -5.34
C ASP A 224 -1.04 6.04 -4.46
N ILE A 225 -0.55 7.25 -4.75
CA ILE A 225 0.47 7.94 -3.97
C ILE A 225 0.11 9.42 -3.85
N MET A 226 0.13 9.95 -2.62
CA MET A 226 0.09 11.39 -2.34
C MET A 226 1.42 11.83 -1.73
N VAL A 227 1.88 13.02 -2.12
CA VAL A 227 3.07 13.66 -1.57
C VAL A 227 2.68 15.03 -1.03
N TYR A 228 3.14 15.33 0.18
CA TYR A 228 2.99 16.61 0.84
C TYR A 228 4.37 17.22 1.09
N SER A 229 4.46 18.52 0.85
CA SER A 229 5.58 19.35 1.29
C SER A 229 5.54 19.49 2.80
N GLY A 230 6.71 19.41 3.44
CA GLY A 230 6.85 19.54 4.89
C GLY A 230 6.66 18.24 5.67
N LEU A 231 6.77 18.38 6.99
CA LEU A 231 6.59 17.29 7.94
C LEU A 231 5.11 17.16 8.27
N LYS A 232 4.45 16.13 7.70
CA LYS A 232 3.00 15.91 7.82
C LYS A 232 2.74 14.56 8.47
N MET A 233 2.51 14.57 9.78
CA MET A 233 2.22 13.36 10.56
C MET A 233 0.74 12.93 10.53
N ASN A 234 -0.15 13.80 10.06
CA ASN A 234 -1.57 13.50 9.88
C ASN A 234 -2.13 14.34 8.71
N ILE A 235 -2.88 13.71 7.82
CA ILE A 235 -3.52 14.41 6.68
C ILE A 235 -5.03 14.60 6.87
N ILE A 236 -5.62 14.16 7.97
CA ILE A 236 -7.05 14.39 8.22
C ILE A 236 -7.34 15.88 8.31
N ASP A 237 -8.36 16.32 7.58
CA ASP A 237 -8.94 17.66 7.68
C ASP A 237 -10.44 17.55 7.42
N LEU A 238 -11.22 17.51 8.50
CA LEU A 238 -12.67 17.30 8.45
C LEU A 238 -13.43 18.49 7.86
N ASN A 239 -12.78 19.64 7.70
CA ASN A 239 -13.38 20.81 7.06
C ASN A 239 -13.34 20.73 5.53
N ASN A 240 -12.59 19.78 4.97
CA ASN A 240 -12.52 19.53 3.53
C ASN A 240 -13.45 18.40 3.09
N ASN A 241 -13.78 18.40 1.79
CA ASN A 241 -14.40 17.26 1.13
C ASN A 241 -13.63 16.94 -0.16
N PRO A 242 -12.84 15.85 -0.21
CA PRO A 242 -12.73 14.78 0.78
C PRO A 242 -12.04 15.23 2.09
N PRO A 243 -12.23 14.51 3.20
CA PRO A 243 -11.86 14.91 4.58
C PRO A 243 -10.35 14.84 4.87
N ILE A 244 -9.53 15.26 3.92
CA ILE A 244 -8.08 15.33 4.06
C ILE A 244 -7.56 16.69 3.60
N ALA A 245 -6.39 17.06 4.10
CA ALA A 245 -5.62 18.19 3.61
C ALA A 245 -5.31 17.99 2.11
N LYS A 246 -5.39 19.08 1.34
CA LYS A 246 -5.03 19.09 -0.08
C LYS A 246 -3.58 18.63 -0.29
N PRO A 247 -3.31 17.58 -1.08
CA PRO A 247 -1.95 17.14 -1.39
C PRO A 247 -1.24 18.10 -2.34
N ASP A 248 0.10 18.15 -2.27
CA ASP A 248 0.90 18.90 -3.23
C ASP A 248 1.01 18.13 -4.55
N ILE A 249 1.29 16.83 -4.48
CA ILE A 249 1.35 15.94 -5.64
C ILE A 249 0.45 14.72 -5.44
N ILE A 250 -0.23 14.32 -6.52
CA ILE A 250 -0.77 12.96 -6.67
C ILE A 250 -0.01 12.23 -7.78
N ILE A 251 0.33 10.95 -7.55
CA ILE A 251 0.92 10.05 -8.54
C ILE A 251 0.03 8.82 -8.66
N GLU A 252 -0.55 8.61 -9.84
CA GLU A 252 -1.35 7.44 -10.19
C GLU A 252 -0.52 6.42 -10.96
N CYS A 253 -0.67 5.15 -10.62
CA CYS A 253 0.07 4.05 -11.25
C CYS A 253 -0.89 3.19 -12.08
N LYS A 254 -0.52 2.90 -13.34
CA LYS A 254 -1.30 2.02 -14.23
C LYS A 254 -0.41 0.90 -14.77
N GLU A 255 -0.68 -0.32 -14.34
CA GLU A 255 0.13 -1.51 -14.59
C GLU A 255 -0.29 -2.27 -15.86
N LEU A 256 -1.55 -2.18 -16.26
CA LEU A 256 -2.08 -2.93 -17.41
C LEU A 256 -1.84 -2.15 -18.69
N ASP A 257 -1.84 -2.82 -19.84
CA ASP A 257 -1.71 -2.18 -21.15
C ASP A 257 -3.05 -1.62 -21.66
N ASP A 258 -4.15 -2.22 -21.26
CA ASP A 258 -5.52 -1.87 -21.64
C ASP A 258 -6.25 -1.00 -20.60
N TRP A 259 -5.55 -0.45 -19.60
CA TRP A 259 -6.19 0.18 -18.45
C TRP A 259 -7.19 1.29 -18.83
N PHE A 260 -6.91 2.04 -19.90
CA PHE A 260 -7.67 3.21 -20.32
C PHE A 260 -9.05 2.89 -20.92
N ILE A 261 -9.26 1.67 -21.43
CA ILE A 261 -10.56 1.22 -21.92
C ILE A 261 -11.42 0.55 -20.84
N ARG A 262 -10.83 0.23 -19.68
CA ARG A 262 -11.55 -0.46 -18.61
C ARG A 262 -12.57 0.45 -17.95
N VAL A 263 -13.71 -0.14 -17.61
CA VAL A 263 -14.83 0.54 -16.95
C VAL A 263 -14.94 0.04 -15.52
N ARG A 264 -15.09 0.95 -14.58
CA ARG A 264 -15.32 0.67 -13.15
C ARG A 264 -16.69 1.17 -12.74
N ASP A 265 -17.38 0.37 -11.93
CA ASP A 265 -18.58 0.80 -11.23
C ASP A 265 -18.20 1.67 -10.04
N MET A 266 -18.55 2.95 -10.09
CA MET A 266 -18.35 3.88 -8.99
C MET A 266 -19.55 3.83 -8.04
N ARG A 267 -19.38 3.16 -6.90
CA ARG A 267 -20.33 3.11 -5.80
C ARG A 267 -19.72 3.87 -4.61
N GLY A 268 -20.32 4.98 -4.18
CA GLY A 268 -19.90 5.65 -2.94
C GLY A 268 -20.00 7.17 -2.90
N GLN A 269 -19.59 7.88 -3.97
CA GLN A 269 -19.53 9.36 -3.94
C GLN A 269 -20.89 10.05 -3.74
N PHE A 270 -21.99 9.32 -4.00
CA PHE A 270 -23.38 9.78 -3.84
C PHE A 270 -24.17 8.97 -2.78
N ALA A 271 -23.49 8.09 -2.02
CA ALA A 271 -24.16 7.25 -1.04
C ALA A 271 -24.35 8.03 0.28
N LYS A 272 -25.60 8.15 0.74
CA LYS A 272 -25.90 8.66 2.10
C LYS A 272 -25.08 7.90 3.16
N PRO A 273 -24.52 8.60 4.17
CA PRO A 273 -23.84 7.97 5.30
C PRO A 273 -24.75 6.96 5.99
N LEU A 274 -24.20 5.79 6.35
CA LEU A 274 -24.91 4.83 7.18
C LEU A 274 -24.82 5.24 8.65
N THR A 275 -25.86 5.00 9.42
CA THR A 275 -25.81 5.11 10.89
C THR A 275 -25.04 3.92 11.49
N ALA A 276 -24.59 4.00 12.76
CA ALA A 276 -23.89 2.89 13.40
C ALA A 276 -24.79 1.67 13.57
N GLU A 277 -26.09 1.87 13.77
CA GLU A 277 -27.09 0.81 13.81
C GLU A 277 -27.28 0.18 12.42
N GLU A 278 -27.32 0.95 11.34
CA GLU A 278 -27.37 0.42 9.97
C GLU A 278 -26.10 -0.35 9.60
N TRP A 279 -24.92 0.13 10.02
CA TRP A 279 -23.66 -0.56 9.80
C TRP A 279 -23.57 -1.85 10.62
N ARG A 280 -23.96 -1.81 11.91
CA ARG A 280 -24.02 -2.97 12.79
C ARG A 280 -25.03 -4.00 12.28
N SER A 281 -26.19 -3.57 11.81
CA SER A 281 -27.19 -4.43 11.17
C SER A 281 -26.67 -5.05 9.90
N ARG A 282 -25.94 -4.33 9.04
CA ARG A 282 -25.28 -4.90 7.84
C ARG A 282 -24.13 -5.83 8.15
N TRP A 283 -23.38 -5.56 9.22
CA TRP A 283 -22.31 -6.43 9.68
C TRP A 283 -22.87 -7.71 10.31
N ILE A 284 -23.95 -7.60 11.08
CA ILE A 284 -24.73 -8.72 11.62
C ILE A 284 -25.40 -9.50 10.49
N GLU A 285 -25.96 -8.83 9.47
CA GLU A 285 -26.50 -9.44 8.25
C GLU A 285 -25.41 -10.16 7.46
N GLY A 286 -24.21 -9.57 7.31
CA GLY A 286 -23.07 -10.24 6.67
C GLY A 286 -22.51 -11.43 7.47
N LEU A 287 -22.58 -11.35 8.81
CA LEU A 287 -22.32 -12.49 9.72
C LEU A 287 -23.40 -13.56 9.58
N TRP A 288 -24.67 -13.15 9.47
CA TRP A 288 -25.82 -14.01 9.21
C TRP A 288 -25.77 -14.62 7.81
N GLU A 289 -25.27 -13.94 6.79
CA GLU A 289 -25.04 -14.48 5.45
C GLU A 289 -23.96 -15.56 5.50
N GLY A 290 -22.87 -15.33 6.24
CA GLY A 290 -21.83 -16.34 6.49
C GLY A 290 -22.34 -17.54 7.31
N LEU A 291 -23.24 -17.32 8.27
CA LEU A 291 -23.90 -18.36 9.07
C LEU A 291 -24.98 -19.11 8.28
N ALA A 292 -25.78 -18.42 7.46
CA ALA A 292 -26.82 -18.98 6.62
C ALA A 292 -26.24 -19.80 5.46
N GLU A 293 -25.08 -19.42 4.93
CA GLU A 293 -24.30 -20.24 3.98
C GLU A 293 -23.75 -21.51 4.66
N ALA A 294 -23.36 -21.43 5.94
CA ALA A 294 -23.01 -22.60 6.74
C ALA A 294 -24.22 -23.45 7.16
N MET A 295 -25.43 -22.87 7.23
CA MET A 295 -26.69 -23.53 7.62
C MET A 295 -27.64 -23.87 6.44
N GLY A 296 -27.29 -23.55 5.19
CA GLY A 296 -28.04 -23.97 4.00
C GLY A 296 -29.37 -23.24 3.72
N VAL A 297 -29.56 -22.01 4.20
CA VAL A 297 -30.83 -21.24 4.02
C VAL A 297 -30.78 -20.39 2.74
N GLN A 298 -31.88 -20.36 1.95
CA GLN A 298 -31.89 -19.80 0.59
C GLN A 298 -31.79 -18.25 0.50
N ARG A 299 -30.96 -17.80 -0.45
CA ARG A 299 -30.47 -16.42 -0.72
C ARG A 299 -31.48 -15.41 -1.30
N ALA A 300 -32.72 -15.80 -1.57
CA ALA A 300 -33.56 -15.08 -2.54
C ALA A 300 -34.10 -13.70 -2.09
N GLU A 301 -34.14 -13.39 -0.80
CA GLU A 301 -34.73 -12.14 -0.30
C GLU A 301 -33.75 -10.98 -0.11
N VAL A 302 -32.45 -11.25 0.07
CA VAL A 302 -31.44 -10.21 0.36
C VAL A 302 -31.01 -9.43 -0.90
N GLU A 303 -30.98 -10.08 -2.06
CA GLU A 303 -30.55 -9.48 -3.33
C GLU A 303 -31.48 -8.35 -3.83
N LYS A 304 -32.75 -8.33 -3.40
CA LYS A 304 -33.74 -7.34 -3.87
C LYS A 304 -33.52 -5.94 -3.30
N ARG A 305 -32.94 -5.77 -2.11
CA ARG A 305 -32.75 -4.44 -1.48
C ARG A 305 -31.48 -3.70 -1.92
N ILE A 306 -30.50 -4.39 -2.54
CA ILE A 306 -29.22 -3.78 -2.97
C ILE A 306 -29.33 -3.07 -4.34
N LYS A 307 -30.36 -3.38 -5.13
CA LYS A 307 -30.51 -2.93 -6.52
C LYS A 307 -30.85 -1.44 -6.73
N GLU A 308 -31.15 -0.66 -5.69
CA GLU A 308 -31.69 0.70 -5.86
C GLU A 308 -30.69 1.87 -5.85
N LYS A 309 -29.38 1.64 -5.69
CA LYS A 309 -28.40 2.75 -5.79
C LYS A 309 -27.72 2.77 -7.16
N LYS A 310 -28.05 3.80 -7.97
CA LYS A 310 -27.46 4.09 -9.29
C LYS A 310 -25.92 4.05 -9.22
N SER A 311 -25.31 2.97 -9.71
CA SER A 311 -23.87 2.87 -9.93
C SER A 311 -23.52 3.57 -11.24
N ILE A 312 -22.63 4.55 -11.19
CA ILE A 312 -22.13 5.21 -12.41
C ILE A 312 -20.97 4.39 -12.96
N ARG A 313 -21.05 3.99 -14.22
CA ARG A 313 -19.95 3.34 -14.94
C ARG A 313 -19.04 4.41 -15.53
N LEU A 314 -17.79 4.44 -15.08
CA LEU A 314 -16.77 5.36 -15.59
C LEU A 314 -15.59 4.56 -16.11
N ARG A 315 -15.06 5.00 -17.26
CA ARG A 315 -13.76 4.52 -17.74
C ARG A 315 -12.65 5.01 -16.80
N GLU A 316 -11.58 4.23 -16.67
CA GLU A 316 -10.45 4.54 -15.80
C GLU A 316 -9.78 5.88 -16.12
N ASP A 317 -9.68 6.28 -17.39
CA ASP A 317 -9.18 7.61 -17.80
C ASP A 317 -9.98 8.75 -17.15
N ARG A 318 -11.31 8.59 -17.05
CA ARG A 318 -12.19 9.54 -16.37
C ARG A 318 -12.04 9.51 -14.85
N ILE A 319 -11.73 8.35 -14.27
CA ILE A 319 -11.49 8.22 -12.83
C ILE A 319 -10.21 8.97 -12.44
N VAL A 320 -9.17 8.90 -13.25
CA VAL A 320 -7.92 9.66 -13.04
C VAL A 320 -8.22 11.18 -13.06
N LYS A 321 -8.98 11.66 -14.04
CA LYS A 321 -9.40 13.08 -14.10
C LYS A 321 -10.23 13.49 -12.88
N LEU A 322 -11.07 12.59 -12.40
CA LEU A 322 -11.87 12.80 -11.20
C LEU A 322 -10.98 12.97 -9.97
N TYR A 323 -9.89 12.20 -9.82
CA TYR A 323 -8.93 12.41 -8.72
C TYR A 323 -8.35 13.82 -8.72
N LYS A 324 -7.91 14.31 -9.90
CA LYS A 324 -7.41 15.68 -10.00
C LYS A 324 -8.46 16.70 -9.56
N LYS A 325 -9.70 16.55 -10.05
CA LYS A 325 -10.79 17.49 -9.73
C LYS A 325 -11.17 17.45 -8.24
N VAL A 326 -11.21 16.27 -7.64
CA VAL A 326 -11.64 16.06 -6.25
C VAL A 326 -10.58 16.53 -5.25
N TYR A 327 -9.32 16.18 -5.47
CA TYR A 327 -8.24 16.52 -4.54
C TYR A 327 -7.55 17.86 -4.86
N ASN A 328 -7.71 18.34 -6.09
CA ASN A 328 -7.12 19.59 -6.59
C ASN A 328 -5.64 19.74 -6.22
N PRO A 329 -4.75 18.75 -6.48
CA PRO A 329 -3.34 18.86 -6.12
C PRO A 329 -2.66 19.98 -6.91
N LYS A 330 -1.49 20.46 -6.44
CA LYS A 330 -0.68 21.41 -7.24
C LYS A 330 -0.26 20.77 -8.56
N LEU A 331 0.18 19.51 -8.51
CA LEU A 331 0.57 18.73 -9.68
C LEU A 331 0.00 17.31 -9.60
N MET A 332 -0.29 16.71 -10.75
CA MET A 332 -0.70 15.31 -10.83
C MET A 332 0.05 14.60 -11.93
N PHE A 333 0.62 13.44 -11.59
CA PHE A 333 1.31 12.56 -12.53
C PHE A 333 0.52 11.27 -12.73
N LEU A 334 0.53 10.75 -13.95
CA LEU A 334 0.13 9.38 -14.25
C LEU A 334 1.32 8.62 -14.80
N VAL A 335 1.68 7.52 -14.14
CA VAL A 335 2.78 6.62 -14.50
C VAL A 335 2.16 5.36 -15.11
N SER A 336 2.26 5.23 -16.43
CA SER A 336 1.76 4.06 -17.16
C SER A 336 2.91 3.12 -17.49
N ARG A 337 2.79 1.85 -17.06
CA ARG A 337 3.76 0.81 -17.40
C ARG A 337 3.86 0.62 -18.89
N ALA A 338 2.73 0.51 -19.56
CA ALA A 338 2.67 0.33 -21.02
C ALA A 338 2.49 1.68 -21.72
N LYS A 339 2.83 1.68 -23.01
CA LYS A 339 2.50 2.79 -23.91
C LYS A 339 0.98 2.95 -24.01
N ILE A 340 0.50 4.19 -24.01
CA ILE A 340 -0.92 4.51 -24.16
C ILE A 340 -1.19 5.18 -25.51
N PRO A 341 -2.44 5.12 -26.03
CA PRO A 341 -2.81 5.87 -27.22
C PRO A 341 -2.60 7.37 -27.05
N VAL A 342 -2.17 8.04 -28.12
CA VAL A 342 -1.83 9.47 -28.12
C VAL A 342 -3.03 10.31 -27.71
N GLU A 343 -4.23 9.91 -28.13
CA GLU A 343 -5.48 10.63 -27.85
C GLU A 343 -5.81 10.60 -26.35
N VAL A 344 -5.56 9.46 -25.69
CA VAL A 344 -5.76 9.31 -24.24
C VAL A 344 -4.74 10.18 -23.51
N LYS A 345 -3.48 10.15 -23.92
CA LYS A 345 -2.40 10.98 -23.35
C LYS A 345 -2.73 12.46 -23.43
N GLN A 346 -3.00 12.96 -24.63
CA GLN A 346 -3.37 14.36 -24.87
C GLN A 346 -4.64 14.76 -24.12
N SER A 347 -5.60 13.83 -23.95
CA SER A 347 -6.81 14.09 -23.18
C SER A 347 -6.51 14.29 -21.69
N LEU A 348 -5.58 13.53 -21.10
CA LEU A 348 -5.15 13.68 -19.71
C LEU A 348 -4.29 14.93 -19.51
N GLU A 349 -3.39 15.21 -20.45
CA GLU A 349 -2.51 16.39 -20.42
C GLU A 349 -3.30 17.70 -20.55
N ARG A 350 -4.39 17.71 -21.35
CA ARG A 350 -5.33 18.86 -21.40
C ARG A 350 -6.05 19.10 -20.07
N ASP A 351 -6.28 18.07 -19.27
CA ASP A 351 -6.76 18.20 -17.90
C ASP A 351 -5.61 18.53 -16.91
N GLY A 352 -4.40 18.81 -17.41
CA GLY A 352 -3.18 19.16 -16.68
C GLY A 352 -2.61 17.99 -15.85
N ILE A 353 -2.79 16.76 -16.31
CA ILE A 353 -2.15 15.58 -15.73
C ILE A 353 -0.91 15.27 -16.57
N THR A 354 0.27 15.29 -15.96
CA THR A 354 1.51 14.95 -16.66
C THR A 354 1.62 13.43 -16.79
N VAL A 355 1.68 12.94 -18.02
CA VAL A 355 1.70 11.49 -18.28
C VAL A 355 3.11 11.02 -18.60
N ILE A 356 3.62 10.10 -17.79
CA ILE A 356 4.86 9.35 -18.02
C ILE A 356 4.44 7.94 -18.48
N ASP A 357 4.46 7.70 -19.79
CA ASP A 357 4.03 6.45 -20.40
C ASP A 357 5.20 5.54 -20.81
N ASP A 358 4.87 4.28 -21.11
CA ASP A 358 5.84 3.26 -21.51
C ASP A 358 6.95 3.04 -20.46
N VAL A 359 6.64 3.23 -19.18
CA VAL A 359 7.66 3.21 -18.11
C VAL A 359 8.30 1.83 -17.97
N GLY A 360 7.54 0.76 -18.23
CA GLY A 360 7.96 -0.60 -17.92
C GLY A 360 8.39 -0.68 -16.46
N PHE A 361 9.59 -1.21 -16.24
CA PHE A 361 10.28 -1.17 -14.93
C PHE A 361 11.59 -0.36 -15.00
N ASN A 362 11.62 0.69 -15.83
CA ASN A 362 12.78 1.57 -15.96
C ASN A 362 12.65 2.79 -15.04
N SER A 363 13.33 2.76 -13.88
CA SER A 363 13.29 3.85 -12.90
C SER A 363 13.84 5.18 -13.44
N LYS A 364 14.70 5.16 -14.46
CA LYS A 364 15.22 6.40 -15.07
C LYS A 364 14.11 7.25 -15.70
N LYS A 365 13.01 6.62 -16.17
CA LYS A 365 11.85 7.34 -16.71
C LYS A 365 11.08 8.13 -15.64
N LEU A 366 11.36 7.93 -14.35
CA LEU A 366 10.74 8.65 -13.24
C LEU A 366 11.52 9.90 -12.79
N ILE A 367 12.63 10.24 -13.46
CA ILE A 367 13.55 11.29 -13.01
C ILE A 367 12.91 12.68 -12.91
N ASP A 368 12.02 13.01 -13.83
CA ASP A 368 11.38 14.32 -13.84
C ASP A 368 10.36 14.45 -12.71
N ILE A 369 9.70 13.35 -12.32
CA ILE A 369 8.86 13.31 -11.12
C ILE A 369 9.72 13.57 -9.87
N VAL A 370 10.89 12.93 -9.79
CA VAL A 370 11.81 13.08 -8.63
C VAL A 370 12.29 14.52 -8.50
N LYS A 371 12.69 15.19 -9.58
CA LYS A 371 13.12 16.59 -9.56
C LYS A 371 12.03 17.50 -8.99
N VAL A 372 10.80 17.34 -9.49
CA VAL A 372 9.64 18.13 -9.03
C VAL A 372 9.33 17.86 -7.56
N ILE A 373 9.35 16.59 -7.13
CA ILE A 373 9.16 16.24 -5.71
C ILE A 373 10.25 16.90 -4.84
N GLU A 374 11.51 16.86 -5.28
CA GLU A 374 12.66 17.40 -4.56
C GLU A 374 12.53 18.92 -4.35
N GLU A 375 12.06 19.66 -5.36
CA GLU A 375 11.84 21.12 -5.31
C GLU A 375 10.71 21.53 -4.39
N LEU A 376 9.75 20.63 -4.12
CA LEU A 376 8.64 20.90 -3.21
C LEU A 376 8.99 20.71 -1.74
N ALA A 377 10.15 20.14 -1.40
CA ALA A 377 10.53 19.97 -0.01
C ALA A 377 10.52 21.32 0.72
N SER A 378 10.01 21.34 1.95
CA SER A 378 9.99 22.57 2.76
C SER A 378 10.16 22.27 4.24
N PHE A 379 10.55 23.28 5.01
CA PHE A 379 10.64 23.21 6.47
C PHE A 379 9.28 23.43 7.17
N SER A 380 8.16 23.41 6.43
CA SER A 380 6.83 23.57 7.00
C SER A 380 6.43 22.39 7.90
N GLY A 381 5.62 22.66 8.93
CA GLY A 381 5.19 21.66 9.91
C GLY A 381 6.17 21.43 11.08
N LEU A 382 7.27 22.18 11.15
CA LEU A 382 8.21 22.17 12.27
C LEU A 382 7.92 23.31 13.24
N THR A 383 7.95 23.02 14.54
CA THR A 383 8.19 24.04 15.58
C THR A 383 9.66 24.09 15.99
N HIS A 384 10.39 22.98 15.82
CA HIS A 384 11.80 22.82 16.12
C HIS A 384 12.44 21.90 15.07
N TYR A 385 13.71 22.15 14.72
CA TYR A 385 14.47 21.27 13.82
C TYR A 385 15.21 20.20 14.64
N PRO A 386 14.90 18.90 14.48
CA PRO A 386 15.61 17.85 15.20
C PRO A 386 17.03 17.69 14.63
N LEU A 387 18.03 18.03 15.44
CA LEU A 387 19.43 17.77 15.12
C LEU A 387 19.81 16.38 15.62
N HIS A 388 19.86 15.40 14.73
CA HIS A 388 20.30 14.04 15.07
C HIS A 388 21.83 13.99 15.19
N LEU A 389 22.35 14.20 16.40
CA LEU A 389 23.77 14.10 16.71
C LEU A 389 24.15 12.66 17.05
N ARG A 390 25.15 12.11 16.36
CA ARG A 390 25.87 10.90 16.80
C ARG A 390 27.13 11.35 17.54
N LEU A 391 27.15 11.15 18.84
CA LEU A 391 28.26 11.55 19.69
C LEU A 391 29.13 10.31 20.00
N PRO A 392 30.47 10.42 19.88
CA PRO A 392 31.38 9.45 20.48
C PRO A 392 31.07 9.23 21.96
N VAL A 393 31.20 7.99 22.46
CA VAL A 393 30.82 7.62 23.83
C VAL A 393 31.56 8.45 24.88
N ASN A 394 32.85 8.74 24.63
CA ASN A 394 33.66 9.61 25.48
C ASN A 394 33.08 11.03 25.54
N LEU A 395 32.76 11.63 24.38
CA LEU A 395 32.18 12.97 24.32
C LEU A 395 30.83 13.05 25.04
N TYR A 396 29.98 12.04 24.87
CA TYR A 396 28.71 11.95 25.59
C TYR A 396 28.92 11.85 27.12
N THR A 397 29.91 11.08 27.55
CA THR A 397 30.27 10.93 28.97
C THR A 397 30.78 12.26 29.55
N ASP A 398 31.59 13.00 28.80
CA ASP A 398 32.10 14.30 29.22
C ASP A 398 30.98 15.35 29.30
N LEU A 399 30.02 15.34 28.37
CA LEU A 399 28.80 16.17 28.45
C LEU A 399 27.98 15.86 29.71
N LEU A 400 27.80 14.58 30.07
CA LEU A 400 27.11 14.20 31.31
C LEU A 400 27.82 14.73 32.55
N ARG A 401 29.16 14.68 32.59
CA ARG A 401 29.95 15.24 33.70
C ARG A 401 29.80 16.75 33.80
N LEU A 402 29.84 17.44 32.65
CA LEU A 402 29.68 18.89 32.58
C LEU A 402 28.29 19.32 33.08
N VAL A 403 27.22 18.68 32.62
CA VAL A 403 25.85 18.95 33.10
C VAL A 403 25.75 18.75 34.61
N LYS A 404 26.31 17.66 35.13
CA LYS A 404 26.32 17.39 36.57
C LYS A 404 27.08 18.46 37.34
N GLY A 405 28.25 18.88 36.85
CA GLY A 405 29.05 19.95 37.46
C GLY A 405 28.30 21.28 37.49
N LEU A 406 27.72 21.68 36.36
CA LEU A 406 26.94 22.90 36.23
C LEU A 406 25.73 22.90 37.18
N LYS A 407 25.04 21.76 37.35
CA LYS A 407 23.91 21.67 38.29
C LYS A 407 24.28 22.13 39.70
N TYR A 408 25.48 21.82 40.17
CA TYR A 408 25.95 22.28 41.49
C TYR A 408 26.31 23.77 41.50
N THR A 409 26.86 24.29 40.41
CA THR A 409 27.31 25.69 40.30
C THR A 409 26.15 26.66 40.08
N ILE A 410 25.27 26.38 39.12
CA ILE A 410 24.16 27.29 38.73
C ILE A 410 22.83 26.93 39.40
N ARG A 411 22.80 25.90 40.26
CA ARG A 411 21.62 25.40 40.98
C ARG A 411 20.38 25.19 40.09
N ARG A 412 20.61 24.88 38.83
CA ARG A 412 19.56 24.66 37.82
C ARG A 412 19.82 23.34 37.14
N ASP A 413 18.75 22.56 36.96
CA ASP A 413 18.81 21.37 36.11
C ASP A 413 18.83 21.82 34.65
N LEU A 414 19.81 21.35 33.90
CA LEU A 414 20.01 21.76 32.52
C LEU A 414 20.20 20.48 31.67
N PRO A 415 19.17 20.06 30.93
CA PRO A 415 19.26 18.92 30.02
C PRO A 415 20.43 19.05 29.04
N ILE A 416 20.99 17.93 28.59
CA ILE A 416 22.09 17.93 27.62
C ILE A 416 21.70 18.68 26.35
N GLU A 417 20.45 18.51 25.91
CA GLU A 417 19.89 19.17 24.74
C GLU A 417 19.94 20.70 24.88
N ASP A 418 19.56 21.23 26.06
CA ASP A 418 19.60 22.66 26.34
C ASP A 418 21.05 23.17 26.38
N LEU A 419 21.97 22.38 26.94
CA LEU A 419 23.39 22.73 26.95
C LEU A 419 23.97 22.79 25.53
N ILE A 420 23.61 21.83 24.67
CA ILE A 420 24.00 21.83 23.25
C ILE A 420 23.41 23.05 22.55
N VAL A 421 22.15 23.38 22.79
CA VAL A 421 21.51 24.58 22.21
C VAL A 421 22.21 25.86 22.68
N LEU A 422 22.57 25.97 23.96
CA LEU A 422 23.32 27.11 24.49
C LEU A 422 24.74 27.20 23.90
N ALA A 423 25.43 26.07 23.76
CA ALA A 423 26.74 26.01 23.13
C ALA A 423 26.67 26.45 21.66
N LEU A 424 25.66 26.00 20.91
CA LEU A 424 25.42 26.44 19.54
C LEU A 424 25.12 27.94 19.45
N LYS A 425 24.30 28.48 20.37
CA LYS A 425 24.04 29.92 20.44
C LYS A 425 25.31 30.71 20.72
N TYR A 426 26.11 30.27 21.68
CA TYR A 426 27.40 30.89 22.01
C TYR A 426 28.35 30.89 20.81
N ILE A 427 28.45 29.76 20.08
CA ILE A 427 29.23 29.65 18.85
C ILE A 427 28.75 30.65 17.79
N LEU A 428 27.43 30.78 17.61
CA LEU A 428 26.85 31.71 16.63
C LEU A 428 27.05 33.18 17.01
N GLU A 429 27.18 33.49 18.29
CA GLU A 429 27.53 34.82 18.79
C GLU A 429 29.05 35.11 18.69
N ASN A 430 29.89 34.07 18.76
CA ASN A 430 31.35 34.18 18.76
C ASN A 430 32.00 33.52 17.52
N LYS A 431 31.45 33.78 16.34
CA LYS A 431 31.82 33.09 15.08
C LYS A 431 33.31 33.14 14.77
N GLU A 432 33.96 34.28 14.92
CA GLU A 432 35.37 34.45 14.55
C GLU A 432 36.31 33.60 15.42
N GLU A 433 36.02 33.52 16.72
CA GLU A 433 36.79 32.69 17.65
C GLU A 433 36.59 31.20 17.34
N PHE A 434 35.35 30.80 17.06
CA PHE A 434 35.05 29.42 16.69
C PHE A 434 35.68 29.03 15.34
N MET A 435 35.72 29.93 14.36
CA MET A 435 36.41 29.68 13.09
C MET A 435 37.91 29.44 13.30
N LYS A 436 38.57 30.25 14.14
CA LYS A 436 39.98 30.02 14.51
C LYS A 436 40.19 28.68 15.22
N TYR A 437 39.26 28.30 16.10
CA TYR A 437 39.28 27.00 16.75
C TYR A 437 39.17 25.84 15.75
N ILE A 438 38.29 25.95 14.75
CA ILE A 438 38.17 24.96 13.67
C ILE A 438 39.47 24.87 12.87
N GLU A 439 40.05 26.01 12.47
CA GLU A 439 41.29 26.07 11.69
C GLU A 439 42.48 25.42 12.44
N GLY A 440 42.54 25.58 13.77
CA GLY A 440 43.52 24.91 14.62
C GLY A 440 43.24 23.43 14.91
N SER A 441 42.02 22.95 14.64
CA SER A 441 41.54 21.61 14.98
C SER A 441 41.47 20.73 13.72
N THR A 442 42.62 20.44 13.10
CA THR A 442 42.73 19.66 11.84
C THR A 442 42.45 18.14 11.98
N LYS A 443 41.56 17.73 12.88
CA LYS A 443 41.10 16.33 12.99
C LYS A 443 39.63 16.27 13.41
N LEU A 444 38.73 16.31 12.43
CA LEU A 444 37.34 15.84 12.56
C LEU A 444 37.10 14.71 11.58
#